data_AF-A0A426JP77-F1
#
_entry.id   AF-A0A426JP77-F1
#
_cell.length_a   1.000
_cell.length_b   1.000
_cell.length_c   1.000
_cell.angle_alpha   90.00
_cell.angle_beta   90.00
_cell.angle_gamma   90.00
#
_symmetry.space_group_name_H-M   'P 1'
#
loop_
_entity.id
_entity.type
_entity.pdbx_description
1 polymer ?
#
loop_
_entity_poly.entity_id
_entity_poly.type
_entity_poly.pdbx_seq_one_letter_code
_entity_poly.pdbx_strand_id
1 'polypeptide(L)'
;MRAFLRTESGGTVVLLAAMLIALVWANSPFGNTYEALWQTTLALRLGGFEFDLNLRHWVNDGLMAMFFFVIGMEVSREFSIGEMRDKRRALPPALAAVGGLIFPIGLYLVFNPANPTAVGWGIPMATDTAFVLGVLVVVGPRCPDPLRVFLLTLSVVDDVGAIAVIALAYTRHIDWTAAGIALCLLIVLLLLRRVGEWRSPVYVLLGLATWGAAAESGIHPTVIGLTLGVLVQVYEPHESHVLRMGELTQMFLREPTPERGREAVLGVRAAVPPNERLQLLLHPWTSYLIVPLFALANAGVPINAETLSRAVFSPVTHGVVLGLVVGKFVGVCTGTWVALRSGFGALPGNLVWGQLAGGAALAGIGFTVSLFITELAFERQVWSGDAKIGILVGSLIAATLGRLIFAFAWNKGAACEPPLAEGGAEEEDRPAVLTEPVTGRDHFIGPGAARVTVVEYGDYECVNCGRLHLIVQRLQERFGDDFRFVFRHFPLDEVHPRAVAAALASEAADEYARFWEMHEELFAHQRELDDRSLARHAERVGVPGDAVVGARSRVHLPRVAADIASGRASGVRGTPTLFINGKRYSGPLAEASLAARVEDLLG
;
A
#
# COMPACT_ATOMS: atom_id res chain seq x y z
N MET A 1 3.40 -21.67 5.04
CA MET A 1 2.02 -21.42 5.51
C MET A 1 1.80 -19.99 6.04
N ARG A 2 2.55 -19.49 7.03
CA ARG A 2 2.40 -18.09 7.52
C ARG A 2 2.69 -16.98 6.49
N ALA A 3 3.61 -17.21 5.54
CA ALA A 3 3.85 -16.29 4.43
C ALA A 3 2.74 -16.31 3.36
N PHE A 4 2.11 -17.48 3.14
CA PHE A 4 0.98 -17.66 2.20
C PHE A 4 -0.33 -17.04 2.72
N LEU A 5 -0.53 -17.06 4.04
CA LEU A 5 -1.65 -16.37 4.71
C LEU A 5 -1.46 -14.84 4.78
N ARG A 6 -0.30 -14.31 4.38
CA ARG A 6 -0.02 -12.87 4.29
C ARG A 6 -0.17 -12.30 2.89
N THR A 7 -0.37 -13.13 1.86
CA THR A 7 -0.54 -12.69 0.47
C THR A 7 -2.01 -12.60 0.10
N GLU A 8 -2.40 -11.58 -0.67
CA GLU A 8 -3.77 -11.43 -1.22
C GLU A 8 -4.28 -12.70 -1.91
N SER A 9 -3.36 -13.45 -2.53
CA SER A 9 -3.62 -14.75 -3.18
C SER A 9 -4.24 -15.78 -2.23
N GLY A 10 -3.88 -15.77 -0.95
CA GLY A 10 -4.44 -16.67 0.06
C GLY A 10 -5.91 -16.39 0.33
N GLY A 11 -6.31 -15.11 0.39
CA GLY A 11 -7.70 -14.71 0.56
C GLY A 11 -8.58 -15.15 -0.61
N THR A 12 -8.10 -14.98 -1.85
CA THR A 12 -8.82 -15.40 -3.06
C THR A 12 -9.05 -16.91 -3.12
N VAL A 13 -8.09 -17.73 -2.67
CA VAL A 13 -8.27 -19.18 -2.60
C VAL A 13 -9.37 -19.57 -1.61
N VAL A 14 -9.40 -18.93 -0.44
CA VAL A 14 -10.45 -19.19 0.57
C VAL A 14 -11.81 -18.72 0.07
N LEU A 15 -11.87 -17.57 -0.60
CA LEU A 15 -13.07 -17.06 -1.25
C LEU A 15 -13.62 -18.03 -2.31
N LEU A 16 -12.75 -18.52 -3.20
CA LEU A 16 -13.09 -19.53 -4.20
C LEU A 16 -13.59 -20.82 -3.56
N ALA A 17 -12.93 -21.30 -2.51
CA ALA A 17 -13.37 -22.48 -1.77
C ALA A 17 -14.77 -22.27 -1.16
N ALA A 18 -15.02 -21.11 -0.55
CA ALA A 18 -16.33 -20.78 0.01
C ALA A 18 -17.42 -20.70 -1.06
N MET A 19 -17.13 -20.09 -2.22
CA MET A 19 -18.04 -20.07 -3.37
C MET A 19 -18.36 -21.50 -3.86
N LEU A 20 -17.34 -22.35 -4.03
CA LEU A 20 -17.54 -23.74 -4.46
C LEU A 20 -18.35 -24.53 -3.43
N ILE A 21 -18.10 -24.34 -2.14
CA ILE A 21 -18.89 -24.97 -1.07
C ILE A 21 -20.34 -24.50 -1.16
N ALA A 22 -20.60 -23.21 -1.35
CA ALA A 22 -21.97 -22.68 -1.50
C ALA A 22 -22.71 -23.34 -2.67
N LEU A 23 -22.06 -23.43 -3.83
CA LEU A 23 -22.61 -24.04 -5.03
C LEU A 23 -22.88 -25.53 -4.84
N VAL A 24 -21.91 -26.27 -4.28
CA VAL A 24 -22.07 -27.71 -4.03
C VAL A 24 -23.17 -27.95 -3.00
N TRP A 25 -23.20 -27.19 -1.91
CA TRP A 25 -24.18 -27.37 -0.84
C TRP A 25 -25.61 -27.07 -1.33
N ALA A 26 -25.82 -25.95 -2.03
CA ALA A 26 -27.12 -25.57 -2.58
C ALA A 26 -27.66 -26.58 -3.61
N ASN A 27 -26.78 -27.33 -4.29
CA ASN A 27 -27.15 -28.31 -5.31
C ASN A 27 -27.08 -29.77 -4.84
N SER A 28 -26.68 -30.00 -3.59
CA SER A 28 -26.61 -31.33 -2.99
C SER A 28 -28.00 -31.83 -2.57
N PRO A 29 -28.17 -33.12 -2.24
CA PRO A 29 -29.38 -33.62 -1.57
C PRO A 29 -29.73 -32.87 -0.28
N PHE A 30 -28.76 -32.17 0.32
CA PHE A 30 -28.93 -31.34 1.51
C PHE A 30 -29.22 -29.86 1.19
N GLY A 31 -29.55 -29.48 -0.06
CA GLY A 31 -29.81 -28.09 -0.45
C GLY A 31 -30.87 -27.39 0.40
N ASN A 32 -31.88 -28.12 0.88
CA ASN A 32 -32.89 -27.56 1.81
C ASN A 32 -32.26 -27.08 3.13
N THR A 33 -31.19 -27.72 3.61
CA THR A 33 -30.47 -27.31 4.83
C THR A 33 -29.68 -26.02 4.63
N TYR A 34 -29.20 -25.76 3.41
CA TYR A 34 -28.53 -24.50 3.06
C TYR A 34 -29.49 -23.31 3.23
N GLU A 35 -30.67 -23.38 2.59
CA GLU A 35 -31.67 -22.31 2.73
C GLU A 35 -32.22 -22.21 4.15
N ALA A 36 -32.47 -23.33 4.83
CA ALA A 36 -32.93 -23.32 6.22
C ALA A 36 -31.94 -22.63 7.17
N LEU A 37 -30.63 -22.86 7.00
CA LEU A 37 -29.61 -22.19 7.80
C LEU A 37 -29.65 -20.68 7.57
N TRP A 38 -29.59 -20.23 6.31
CA TRP A 38 -29.49 -18.81 6.00
C TRP A 38 -30.77 -18.01 6.31
N GLN A 39 -31.92 -18.68 6.34
CA GLN A 39 -33.21 -18.11 6.74
C GLN A 39 -33.44 -18.17 8.26
N THR A 40 -32.56 -18.81 9.03
CA THR A 40 -32.68 -18.84 10.50
C THR A 40 -32.62 -17.40 11.04
N THR A 41 -33.63 -17.02 11.85
CA THR A 41 -33.72 -15.69 12.45
C THR A 41 -32.90 -15.62 13.74
N LEU A 42 -32.11 -14.56 13.86
CA LEU A 42 -31.37 -14.22 15.07
C LEU A 42 -31.85 -12.85 15.53
N ALA A 43 -32.75 -12.86 16.52
CA ALA A 43 -33.32 -11.65 17.11
C ALA A 43 -32.59 -11.26 18.41
N LEU A 44 -32.20 -9.99 18.51
CA LEU A 44 -31.68 -9.38 19.73
C LEU A 44 -32.79 -8.55 20.38
N ARG A 45 -33.20 -8.94 21.59
CA ARG A 45 -34.24 -8.24 22.35
C ARG A 45 -33.68 -7.65 23.63
N LEU A 46 -33.78 -6.33 23.77
CA LEU A 46 -33.34 -5.56 24.93
C LEU A 46 -34.50 -4.69 25.42
N GLY A 47 -35.27 -5.19 26.40
CA GLY A 47 -36.47 -4.52 26.90
C GLY A 47 -37.57 -4.45 25.83
N GLY A 48 -37.94 -3.23 25.44
CA GLY A 48 -38.92 -2.96 24.37
C GLY A 48 -38.31 -2.87 22.97
N PHE A 49 -36.98 -2.91 22.85
CA PHE A 49 -36.27 -2.90 21.57
C PHE A 49 -36.10 -4.32 21.05
N GLU A 50 -36.49 -4.55 19.79
CA GLU A 50 -36.39 -5.84 19.11
C GLU A 50 -35.75 -5.64 17.74
N PHE A 51 -34.61 -6.27 17.53
CA PHE A 51 -33.85 -6.22 16.29
C PHE A 51 -33.75 -7.63 15.72
N ASP A 52 -34.57 -7.94 14.72
CA ASP A 52 -34.65 -9.27 14.09
C ASP A 52 -34.04 -9.22 12.68
N LEU A 53 -32.99 -10.03 12.47
CA LEU A 53 -32.40 -10.28 11.16
C LEU A 53 -32.15 -11.78 11.01
N ASN A 54 -32.32 -12.29 9.79
CA ASN A 54 -31.86 -13.64 9.48
C ASN A 54 -30.34 -13.70 9.31
N LEU A 55 -29.76 -14.90 9.36
CA LEU A 55 -28.31 -15.06 9.25
C LEU A 55 -27.74 -14.47 7.95
N ARG A 56 -28.46 -14.53 6.83
CA ARG A 56 -28.03 -13.91 5.57
C ARG A 56 -27.94 -12.38 5.70
N HIS A 57 -28.92 -11.72 6.31
CA HIS A 57 -28.89 -10.28 6.56
C HIS A 57 -27.82 -9.88 7.57
N TRP A 58 -27.57 -10.68 8.61
CA TRP A 58 -26.44 -10.44 9.52
C TRP A 58 -25.09 -10.40 8.80
N VAL A 59 -24.90 -11.29 7.82
CA VAL A 59 -23.71 -11.29 6.97
C VAL A 59 -23.71 -10.09 6.02
N ASN A 60 -24.83 -9.84 5.34
CA ASN A 60 -24.94 -8.81 4.31
C ASN A 60 -24.92 -7.38 4.85
N ASP A 61 -25.56 -7.11 5.98
CA ASP A 61 -25.66 -5.76 6.54
C ASP A 61 -24.64 -5.53 7.66
N GLY A 62 -24.36 -6.55 8.46
CA GLY A 62 -23.41 -6.49 9.56
C GLY A 62 -21.97 -6.65 9.10
N LEU A 63 -21.63 -7.83 8.57
CA LEU A 63 -20.24 -8.12 8.20
C LEU A 63 -19.76 -7.29 7.00
N MET A 64 -20.62 -7.03 6.01
CA MET A 64 -20.21 -6.15 4.89
C MET A 64 -20.02 -4.71 5.32
N ALA A 65 -20.70 -4.22 6.38
CA ALA A 65 -20.37 -2.89 6.91
C ALA A 65 -18.92 -2.83 7.43
N MET A 66 -18.41 -3.92 7.99
CA MET A 66 -16.98 -4.02 8.35
C MET A 66 -16.06 -4.10 7.13
N PHE A 67 -16.47 -4.80 6.06
CA PHE A 67 -15.74 -4.80 4.78
C PHE A 67 -15.62 -3.38 4.22
N PHE A 68 -16.75 -2.67 4.10
CA PHE A 68 -16.77 -1.30 3.61
C PHE A 68 -16.11 -0.29 4.56
N PHE A 69 -16.05 -0.58 5.86
CA PHE A 69 -15.21 0.18 6.79
C PHE A 69 -13.72 0.07 6.46
N VAL A 70 -13.22 -1.13 6.14
CA VAL A 70 -11.84 -1.30 5.67
C VAL A 70 -11.61 -0.60 4.33
N ILE A 71 -12.55 -0.70 3.39
CA ILE A 71 -12.49 0.05 2.12
C ILE A 71 -12.46 1.56 2.38
N GLY A 72 -13.29 2.08 3.29
CA GLY A 72 -13.30 3.50 3.64
C GLY A 72 -11.98 3.98 4.24
N MET A 73 -11.33 3.13 5.03
CA MET A 73 -9.97 3.41 5.52
C MET A 73 -8.96 3.46 4.37
N GLU A 74 -9.05 2.56 3.39
CA GLU A 74 -8.18 2.56 2.21
C GLU A 74 -8.40 3.80 1.33
N VAL A 75 -9.66 4.20 1.12
CA VAL A 75 -10.01 5.46 0.45
C VAL A 75 -9.32 6.62 1.16
N SER A 76 -9.50 6.76 2.48
CA SER A 76 -8.86 7.85 3.22
C SER A 76 -7.34 7.82 3.11
N ARG A 77 -6.74 6.63 3.09
CA ARG A 77 -5.29 6.45 2.96
C ARG A 77 -4.81 6.91 1.58
N GLU A 78 -5.45 6.44 0.53
CA GLU A 78 -5.07 6.72 -0.86
C GLU A 78 -5.16 8.22 -1.18
N PHE A 79 -6.19 8.92 -0.69
CA PHE A 79 -6.35 10.36 -0.88
C PHE A 79 -5.37 11.21 -0.05
N SER A 80 -4.89 10.70 1.09
CA SER A 80 -4.04 11.46 2.01
C SER A 80 -2.55 11.26 1.74
N ILE A 81 -2.12 10.00 1.58
CA ILE A 81 -0.71 9.60 1.46
C ILE A 81 -0.41 8.71 0.24
N GLY A 82 -1.43 8.26 -0.50
CA GLY A 82 -1.27 7.37 -1.67
C GLY A 82 -1.25 8.09 -3.02
N GLU A 83 -1.46 7.32 -4.09
CA GLU A 83 -1.33 7.80 -5.49
C GLU A 83 -2.41 8.82 -5.87
N MET A 84 -3.55 8.85 -5.16
CA MET A 84 -4.62 9.82 -5.40
C MET A 84 -4.25 11.26 -4.99
N ARG A 85 -3.11 11.45 -4.29
CA ARG A 85 -2.58 12.78 -3.96
C ARG A 85 -2.05 13.52 -5.19
N ASP A 86 -1.43 12.80 -6.14
CA ASP A 86 -1.00 13.37 -7.41
C ASP A 86 -2.14 13.33 -8.42
N LYS A 87 -2.73 14.51 -8.68
CA LYS A 87 -3.85 14.65 -9.63
C LYS A 87 -3.55 14.07 -11.01
N ARG A 88 -2.30 14.09 -11.48
CA ARG A 88 -1.97 13.55 -12.81
C ARG A 88 -1.98 12.02 -12.83
N ARG A 89 -1.58 11.38 -11.74
CA ARG A 89 -1.58 9.90 -11.58
C ARG A 89 -2.94 9.36 -11.15
N ALA A 90 -3.70 10.16 -10.40
CA ALA A 90 -5.05 9.87 -9.96
C ALA A 90 -6.09 9.91 -11.09
N LEU A 91 -5.90 10.79 -12.07
CA LEU A 91 -6.91 11.05 -13.11
C LEU A 91 -7.21 9.82 -13.99
N PRO A 92 -6.22 9.04 -14.49
CA PRO A 92 -6.53 7.87 -15.30
C PRO A 92 -7.31 6.77 -14.59
N PRO A 93 -6.94 6.31 -13.37
CA PRO A 93 -7.76 5.37 -12.60
C PRO A 93 -9.16 5.93 -12.29
N ALA A 94 -9.27 7.21 -11.92
CA ALA A 94 -10.56 7.82 -11.60
C ALA A 94 -11.52 7.87 -12.80
N LEU A 95 -11.05 8.31 -13.97
CA LEU A 95 -11.87 8.32 -15.19
C LEU A 95 -12.14 6.92 -15.71
N ALA A 96 -11.20 5.99 -15.53
CA ALA A 96 -11.40 4.58 -15.84
C ALA A 96 -12.50 3.95 -14.98
N ALA A 97 -12.53 4.24 -13.68
CA ALA A 97 -13.58 3.82 -12.77
C ALA A 97 -14.95 4.42 -13.16
N VAL A 98 -15.01 5.73 -13.43
CA VAL A 98 -16.25 6.38 -13.91
C VAL A 98 -16.76 5.75 -15.20
N GLY A 99 -15.88 5.51 -16.18
CA GLY A 99 -16.23 4.77 -17.39
C GLY A 99 -16.67 3.33 -17.09
N GLY A 100 -15.96 2.66 -16.18
CA GLY A 100 -16.25 1.34 -15.67
C GLY A 100 -17.54 1.23 -14.86
N LEU A 101 -18.16 2.34 -14.44
CA LEU A 101 -19.49 2.36 -13.83
C LEU A 101 -20.55 2.63 -14.91
N ILE A 102 -20.37 3.68 -15.72
CA ILE A 102 -21.38 4.16 -16.68
C ILE A 102 -21.67 3.16 -17.80
N PHE A 103 -20.63 2.59 -18.41
CA PHE A 103 -20.80 1.70 -19.57
C PHE A 103 -21.53 0.39 -19.24
N PRO A 104 -21.20 -0.34 -18.15
CA PRO A 104 -21.96 -1.53 -17.75
C PRO A 104 -23.43 -1.24 -17.48
N ILE A 105 -23.72 -0.13 -16.78
CA ILE A 105 -25.10 0.30 -16.47
C ILE A 105 -25.88 0.54 -17.77
N GLY A 106 -25.28 1.31 -18.70
CA GLY A 106 -25.89 1.61 -19.99
C GLY A 106 -26.18 0.34 -20.80
N LEU A 107 -25.22 -0.59 -20.88
CA LEU A 107 -25.41 -1.86 -21.58
C LEU A 107 -26.50 -2.71 -20.93
N TYR A 108 -26.54 -2.79 -19.60
CA TYR A 108 -27.59 -3.54 -18.91
C TYR A 108 -28.98 -3.00 -19.24
N LEU A 109 -29.15 -1.67 -19.17
CA LEU A 109 -30.44 -1.00 -19.42
C LEU A 109 -30.91 -1.15 -20.87
N VAL A 110 -29.99 -1.19 -21.84
CA VAL A 110 -30.34 -1.45 -23.26
C VAL A 110 -30.92 -2.85 -23.43
N PHE A 111 -30.40 -3.85 -22.73
CA PHE A 111 -30.89 -5.23 -22.78
C PHE A 111 -32.09 -5.49 -21.86
N ASN A 112 -32.28 -4.68 -20.81
CA ASN A 112 -33.36 -4.79 -19.84
C ASN A 112 -34.14 -3.48 -19.69
N PRO A 113 -34.75 -2.94 -20.77
CA PRO A 113 -35.46 -1.66 -20.71
C PRO A 113 -36.80 -1.74 -19.98
N ALA A 114 -37.32 -2.96 -19.78
CA ALA A 114 -38.63 -3.18 -19.16
C ALA A 114 -38.55 -3.20 -17.63
N ASN A 115 -39.51 -2.55 -16.97
CA ASN A 115 -39.85 -2.84 -15.58
C ASN A 115 -40.52 -4.23 -15.52
N PRO A 116 -40.12 -5.17 -14.64
CA PRO A 116 -39.33 -4.98 -13.41
C PRO A 116 -37.82 -5.32 -13.49
N THR A 117 -37.33 -5.86 -14.61
CA THR A 117 -35.91 -6.27 -14.75
C THR A 117 -34.92 -5.09 -14.75
N ALA A 118 -35.38 -3.89 -15.07
CA ALA A 118 -34.58 -2.68 -15.10
C ALA A 118 -33.92 -2.35 -13.75
N VAL A 119 -34.52 -2.73 -12.61
CA VAL A 119 -33.99 -2.46 -11.25
C VAL A 119 -32.63 -3.10 -10.98
N GLY A 120 -32.22 -4.10 -11.78
CA GLY A 120 -30.91 -4.75 -11.69
C GLY A 120 -29.75 -4.00 -12.34
N TRP A 121 -29.94 -2.75 -12.78
CA TRP A 121 -28.92 -1.99 -13.51
C TRP A 121 -27.61 -1.77 -12.77
N GLY A 122 -27.61 -1.76 -11.43
CA GLY A 122 -26.41 -1.67 -10.62
C GLY A 122 -25.58 -2.97 -10.61
N ILE A 123 -26.13 -4.12 -11.00
CA ILE A 123 -25.46 -5.43 -10.84
C ILE A 123 -24.11 -5.49 -11.58
N PRO A 124 -24.00 -5.14 -12.87
CA PRO A 124 -22.73 -5.25 -13.60
C PRO A 124 -21.77 -4.07 -13.38
N MET A 125 -22.09 -3.12 -12.50
CA MET A 125 -21.26 -1.92 -12.32
C MET A 125 -20.06 -2.16 -11.40
N ALA A 126 -20.08 -3.18 -10.55
CA ALA A 126 -19.11 -3.33 -9.48
C ALA A 126 -17.95 -4.26 -9.87
N THR A 127 -16.80 -4.07 -9.22
CA THR A 127 -15.57 -4.85 -9.42
C THR A 127 -15.15 -5.45 -8.09
N ASP A 128 -14.86 -6.75 -8.02
CA ASP A 128 -14.35 -7.40 -6.82
C ASP A 128 -12.82 -7.31 -6.77
N THR A 129 -12.31 -6.32 -6.04
CA THR A 129 -10.87 -6.09 -5.86
C THR A 129 -10.11 -7.35 -5.44
N ALA A 130 -10.60 -8.08 -4.44
CA ALA A 130 -9.90 -9.22 -3.87
C ALA A 130 -9.79 -10.38 -4.89
N PHE A 131 -10.84 -10.56 -5.70
CA PHE A 131 -10.82 -11.56 -6.75
C PHE A 131 -9.97 -11.12 -7.95
N VAL A 132 -10.07 -9.87 -8.37
CA VAL A 132 -9.27 -9.30 -9.47
C VAL A 132 -7.77 -9.45 -9.18
N LEU A 133 -7.32 -9.03 -7.99
CA LEU A 133 -5.91 -9.09 -7.63
C LEU A 133 -5.41 -10.53 -7.43
N GLY A 134 -6.25 -11.41 -6.88
CA GLY A 134 -5.94 -12.83 -6.78
C GLY A 134 -5.79 -13.51 -8.14
N VAL A 135 -6.72 -13.25 -9.06
CA VAL A 135 -6.66 -13.77 -10.44
C VAL A 135 -5.48 -13.17 -11.19
N LEU A 136 -5.15 -11.89 -10.97
CA LEU A 136 -3.99 -11.23 -11.56
C LEU A 136 -2.68 -11.96 -11.19
N VAL A 137 -2.56 -12.53 -9.99
CA VAL A 137 -1.37 -13.34 -9.63
C VAL A 137 -1.28 -14.63 -10.46
N VAL A 138 -2.42 -15.20 -10.89
CA VAL A 138 -2.47 -16.48 -11.62
C VAL A 138 -2.39 -16.31 -13.13
N VAL A 139 -3.12 -15.33 -13.67
CA VAL A 139 -3.25 -15.12 -15.13
C VAL A 139 -2.55 -13.86 -15.62
N GLY A 140 -2.13 -13.00 -14.71
CA GLY A 140 -1.54 -11.72 -15.02
C GLY A 140 -0.12 -11.81 -15.56
N PRO A 141 0.43 -10.64 -15.90
CA PRO A 141 1.77 -10.54 -16.45
C PRO A 141 2.86 -10.91 -15.45
N ARG A 142 4.06 -11.22 -15.95
CA ARG A 142 5.24 -11.51 -15.09
C ARG A 142 5.61 -10.34 -14.16
N CYS A 143 5.32 -9.11 -14.56
CA CYS A 143 5.51 -7.90 -13.76
C CYS A 143 4.19 -7.13 -13.65
N PRO A 144 3.34 -7.50 -12.68
CA PRO A 144 2.03 -6.90 -12.51
C PRO A 144 2.06 -5.64 -11.65
N ASP A 145 3.19 -5.18 -11.09
CA ASP A 145 3.17 -4.17 -10.02
C ASP A 145 2.56 -2.81 -10.44
N PRO A 146 2.93 -2.19 -11.59
CA PRO A 146 2.26 -0.97 -12.03
C PRO A 146 0.77 -1.18 -12.34
N LEU A 147 0.41 -2.38 -12.82
CA LEU A 147 -0.97 -2.76 -13.08
C LEU A 147 -1.74 -3.01 -11.78
N ARG A 148 -1.10 -3.58 -10.76
CA ARG A 148 -1.68 -3.82 -9.43
C ARG A 148 -2.02 -2.49 -8.77
N VAL A 149 -1.09 -1.53 -8.79
CA VAL A 149 -1.31 -0.17 -8.30
C VAL A 149 -2.49 0.48 -9.04
N PHE A 150 -2.50 0.44 -10.37
CA PHE A 150 -3.60 0.97 -11.16
C PHE A 150 -4.96 0.34 -10.80
N LEU A 151 -5.02 -0.99 -10.67
CA LEU A 151 -6.25 -1.71 -10.35
C LEU A 151 -6.73 -1.47 -8.91
N LEU A 152 -5.82 -1.31 -7.95
CA LEU A 152 -6.14 -0.94 -6.58
C LEU A 152 -6.77 0.46 -6.52
N THR A 153 -6.16 1.46 -7.16
CA THR A 153 -6.71 2.82 -7.17
C THR A 153 -8.04 2.87 -7.93
N LEU A 154 -8.16 2.16 -9.06
CA LEU A 154 -9.42 2.03 -9.80
C LEU A 154 -10.51 1.41 -8.94
N SER A 155 -10.20 0.33 -8.22
CA SER A 155 -11.19 -0.40 -7.45
C SER A 155 -11.69 0.37 -6.24
N VAL A 156 -10.82 1.17 -5.60
CA VAL A 156 -11.21 2.11 -4.54
C VAL A 156 -12.25 3.11 -5.04
N VAL A 157 -12.07 3.68 -6.24
CA VAL A 157 -13.02 4.63 -6.83
C VAL A 157 -14.32 3.92 -7.25
N ASP A 158 -14.20 2.74 -7.85
CA ASP A 158 -15.35 1.89 -8.22
C ASP A 158 -16.20 1.52 -7.00
N ASP A 159 -15.59 1.12 -5.88
CA ASP A 159 -16.28 0.72 -4.65
C ASP A 159 -17.03 1.90 -4.02
N VAL A 160 -16.38 3.07 -3.92
CA VAL A 160 -17.05 4.31 -3.46
C VAL A 160 -18.22 4.67 -4.37
N GLY A 161 -18.03 4.57 -5.69
CA GLY A 161 -19.09 4.80 -6.68
C GLY A 161 -20.25 3.82 -6.53
N ALA A 162 -19.96 2.53 -6.34
CA ALA A 162 -20.96 1.49 -6.16
C ALA A 162 -21.79 1.70 -4.90
N ILE A 163 -21.15 2.05 -3.77
CA ILE A 163 -21.83 2.35 -2.50
C ILE A 163 -22.69 3.61 -2.63
N ALA A 164 -22.19 4.65 -3.29
CA ALA A 164 -22.97 5.86 -3.53
C ALA A 164 -24.23 5.56 -4.36
N VAL A 165 -24.10 4.71 -5.38
CA VAL A 165 -25.25 4.22 -6.17
C VAL A 165 -26.21 3.41 -5.29
N ILE A 166 -25.73 2.48 -4.47
CA ILE A 166 -26.57 1.72 -3.53
C ILE A 166 -27.37 2.66 -2.62
N ALA A 167 -26.69 3.64 -2.02
CA ALA A 167 -27.29 4.61 -1.12
C ALA A 167 -28.39 5.46 -1.78
N LEU A 168 -28.19 5.86 -3.05
CA LEU A 168 -29.10 6.77 -3.75
C LEU A 168 -30.21 6.04 -4.51
N ALA A 169 -29.94 4.87 -5.06
CA ALA A 169 -30.85 4.18 -5.97
C ALA A 169 -31.64 3.02 -5.33
N TYR A 170 -31.10 2.39 -4.28
CA TYR A 170 -31.71 1.22 -3.65
C TYR A 170 -32.33 1.51 -2.28
N THR A 171 -32.21 2.74 -1.78
CA THR A 171 -32.92 3.20 -0.57
C THR A 171 -34.38 3.54 -0.90
N ARG A 172 -35.34 2.74 -0.41
CA ARG A 172 -36.78 2.90 -0.74
C ARG A 172 -37.56 3.76 0.25
N HIS A 173 -37.26 3.64 1.55
CA HIS A 173 -37.94 4.36 2.61
C HIS A 173 -36.92 4.83 3.64
N ILE A 174 -37.10 6.05 4.14
CA ILE A 174 -36.23 6.62 5.18
C ILE A 174 -37.09 6.93 6.39
N ASP A 175 -36.77 6.29 7.52
CA ASP A 175 -37.26 6.75 8.82
C ASP A 175 -36.37 7.91 9.28
N TRP A 176 -36.95 9.11 9.28
CA TRP A 176 -36.23 10.34 9.60
C TRP A 176 -35.80 10.43 11.06
N THR A 177 -36.45 9.69 11.96
CA THR A 177 -36.09 9.69 13.39
C THR A 177 -34.82 8.89 13.62
N ALA A 178 -34.77 7.66 13.11
CA ALA A 178 -33.59 6.82 13.14
C ALA A 178 -32.43 7.43 12.34
N ALA A 179 -32.71 8.06 11.18
CA ALA A 179 -31.70 8.79 10.41
C ALA A 179 -31.13 9.99 11.18
N GLY A 180 -31.98 10.73 11.90
CA GLY A 180 -31.55 11.83 12.77
C GLY A 180 -30.67 11.37 13.93
N ILE A 181 -30.97 10.21 14.52
CA ILE A 181 -30.13 9.57 15.54
C ILE A 181 -28.78 9.18 14.97
N ALA A 182 -28.75 8.51 13.81
CA ALA A 182 -27.50 8.13 13.14
C ALA A 182 -26.63 9.36 12.82
N LEU A 183 -27.22 10.44 12.32
CA LEU A 183 -26.52 11.70 12.05
C LEU A 183 -25.98 12.34 13.33
N CYS A 184 -26.75 12.35 14.41
CA CYS A 184 -26.32 12.87 15.70
C CYS A 184 -25.11 12.09 16.24
N LEU A 185 -25.16 10.76 16.20
CA LEU A 185 -24.05 9.90 16.62
C LEU A 185 -22.79 10.12 15.76
N LEU A 186 -22.96 10.32 14.45
CA LEU A 186 -21.87 10.66 13.54
C LEU A 186 -21.24 12.02 13.89
N ILE A 187 -22.05 13.03 14.23
CA ILE A 187 -21.56 14.34 14.70
C ILE A 187 -20.79 14.19 16.02
N VAL A 188 -21.30 13.40 16.97
CA VAL A 188 -20.58 13.11 18.23
C VAL A 188 -19.23 12.46 17.94
N LEU A 189 -19.16 11.49 17.03
CA LEU A 189 -17.91 10.87 16.58
C LEU A 189 -16.93 11.90 15.99
N LEU A 190 -17.42 12.83 15.16
CA LEU A 190 -16.61 13.91 14.58
C LEU A 190 -16.08 14.87 15.65
N LEU A 191 -16.87 15.19 16.67
CA LEU A 191 -16.45 16.05 17.77
C LEU A 191 -15.39 15.35 18.64
N LEU A 192 -15.58 14.07 18.97
CA LEU A 192 -14.58 13.27 19.70
C LEU A 192 -13.27 13.17 18.93
N ARG A 193 -13.35 13.00 17.60
CA ARG A 193 -12.17 13.00 16.72
C ARG A 193 -11.35 14.29 16.84
N ARG A 194 -11.99 15.45 17.04
CA ARG A 194 -11.27 16.74 17.21
C ARG A 194 -10.56 16.87 18.55
N VAL A 195 -11.06 16.20 19.59
CA VAL A 195 -10.43 16.21 20.93
C VAL A 195 -9.15 15.35 20.97
N GLY A 196 -8.92 14.51 19.95
CA GLY A 196 -7.66 13.76 19.79
C GLY A 196 -7.54 12.53 20.70
N GLU A 197 -8.50 12.26 21.57
CA GLU A 197 -8.51 11.05 22.40
C GLU A 197 -9.09 9.84 21.64
N TRP A 198 -8.21 8.98 21.13
CA TRP A 198 -8.57 7.72 20.49
C TRP A 198 -8.73 6.57 21.50
N ARG A 199 -9.78 6.62 22.32
CA ARG A 199 -10.17 5.47 23.16
C ARG A 199 -10.99 4.47 22.35
N SER A 200 -10.34 3.44 21.82
CA SER A 200 -10.94 2.44 20.91
C SER A 200 -12.35 1.93 21.29
N PRO A 201 -12.69 1.64 22.58
CA PRO A 201 -14.01 1.12 22.92
C PRO A 201 -15.16 2.10 22.65
N VAL A 202 -14.93 3.39 22.87
CA VAL A 202 -15.97 4.43 22.70
C VAL A 202 -16.35 4.58 21.23
N TYR A 203 -15.36 4.62 20.34
CA TYR A 203 -15.59 4.68 18.90
C TYR A 203 -16.29 3.43 18.36
N VAL A 204 -15.95 2.25 18.89
CA VAL A 204 -16.62 0.99 18.51
C VAL A 204 -18.09 1.01 18.92
N LEU A 205 -18.39 1.40 20.17
CA LEU A 205 -19.77 1.48 20.65
C LEU A 205 -20.61 2.50 19.88
N LEU A 206 -20.06 3.69 19.62
CA LEU A 206 -20.72 4.72 18.82
C LEU A 206 -20.89 4.29 17.36
N GLY A 207 -19.90 3.60 16.79
CA GLY A 207 -19.99 3.03 15.44
C GLY A 207 -21.10 1.98 15.33
N LEU A 208 -21.18 1.06 16.29
CA LEU A 208 -22.25 0.05 16.37
C LEU A 208 -23.63 0.69 16.56
N ALA A 209 -23.74 1.71 17.41
CA ALA A 209 -24.98 2.46 17.59
C ALA A 209 -25.39 3.21 16.31
N THR A 210 -24.42 3.80 15.60
CA THR A 210 -24.67 4.49 14.31
C THR A 210 -25.13 3.50 13.25
N TRP A 211 -24.51 2.31 13.20
CA TRP A 211 -24.89 1.22 12.31
C TRP A 211 -26.31 0.72 12.60
N GLY A 212 -26.64 0.47 13.86
CA GLY A 212 -27.98 0.03 14.26
C GLY A 212 -29.06 1.07 13.93
N ALA A 213 -28.80 2.34 14.23
CA ALA A 213 -29.70 3.45 13.87
C ALA A 213 -29.86 3.58 12.35
N ALA A 214 -28.80 3.35 11.57
CA ALA A 214 -28.89 3.37 10.11
C ALA A 214 -29.72 2.21 9.57
N ALA A 215 -29.52 0.99 10.09
CA ALA A 215 -30.31 -0.19 9.72
C ALA A 215 -31.81 0.04 9.95
N GLU A 216 -32.20 0.67 11.07
CA GLU A 216 -33.60 1.03 11.32
C GLU A 216 -34.09 2.19 10.44
N SER A 217 -33.20 3.12 10.08
CA SER A 217 -33.54 4.28 9.26
C SER A 217 -33.83 3.96 7.79
N GLY A 218 -33.49 2.75 7.34
CA GLY A 218 -33.53 2.38 5.92
C GLY A 218 -32.32 2.86 5.11
N ILE A 219 -31.41 3.63 5.72
CA ILE A 219 -30.08 3.90 5.14
C ILE A 219 -29.29 2.60 5.12
N HIS A 220 -28.74 2.25 3.97
CA HIS A 220 -27.98 1.02 3.81
C HIS A 220 -26.80 0.96 4.82
N PRO A 221 -26.70 -0.07 5.71
CA PRO A 221 -25.70 -0.08 6.79
C PRO A 221 -24.24 -0.07 6.32
N THR A 222 -23.97 -0.56 5.12
CA THR A 222 -22.66 -0.49 4.45
C THR A 222 -22.15 0.93 4.19
N VAL A 223 -23.06 1.89 3.98
CA VAL A 223 -22.73 3.32 3.80
C VAL A 223 -22.14 3.88 5.09
N ILE A 224 -22.66 3.46 6.24
CA ILE A 224 -22.10 3.82 7.56
C ILE A 224 -20.71 3.21 7.73
N GLY A 225 -20.52 1.95 7.34
CA GLY A 225 -19.20 1.32 7.29
C GLY A 225 -18.18 2.18 6.55
N LEU A 226 -18.44 2.50 5.28
CA LEU A 226 -17.59 3.35 4.45
C LEU A 226 -17.34 4.72 5.11
N THR A 227 -18.41 5.39 5.56
CA THR A 227 -18.33 6.72 6.16
C THR A 227 -17.43 6.70 7.39
N LEU A 228 -17.64 5.75 8.31
CA LEU A 228 -16.80 5.60 9.50
C LEU A 228 -15.35 5.31 9.14
N GLY A 229 -15.09 4.51 8.10
CA GLY A 229 -13.76 4.19 7.60
C GLY A 229 -13.02 5.43 7.09
N VAL A 230 -13.69 6.26 6.28
CA VAL A 230 -13.16 7.53 5.77
C VAL A 230 -12.88 8.54 6.90
N LEU A 231 -13.63 8.45 8.01
CA LEU A 231 -13.41 9.30 9.17
C LEU A 231 -12.20 8.90 10.02
N VAL A 232 -11.63 7.71 9.81
CA VAL A 232 -10.43 7.30 10.54
C VAL A 232 -9.24 8.17 10.15
N GLN A 233 -8.51 8.69 11.13
CA GLN A 233 -7.40 9.60 10.87
C GLN A 233 -6.24 8.90 10.14
N VAL A 234 -5.85 9.49 9.01
CA VAL A 234 -4.62 9.20 8.28
C VAL A 234 -3.73 10.45 8.37
N TYR A 235 -2.47 10.24 8.72
CA TYR A 235 -1.44 11.27 8.69
C TYR A 235 -0.12 10.60 8.34
N GLU A 236 0.76 11.35 7.69
CA GLU A 236 2.13 10.89 7.47
C GLU A 236 2.86 10.93 8.83
N PRO A 237 3.55 9.85 9.25
CA PRO A 237 4.29 9.84 10.51
C PRO A 237 5.23 11.04 10.63
N HIS A 238 4.99 11.91 11.60
CA HIS A 238 5.87 13.07 11.81
C HIS A 238 7.24 12.59 12.29
N GLU A 239 8.31 13.16 11.73
CA GLU A 239 9.70 12.75 11.98
C GLU A 239 10.04 12.72 13.49
N SER A 240 9.53 13.69 14.26
CA SER A 240 9.69 13.74 15.72
C SER A 240 9.17 12.50 16.45
N HIS A 241 8.09 11.87 16.00
CA HIS A 241 7.56 10.64 16.61
C HIS A 241 8.44 9.43 16.30
N VAL A 242 9.00 9.37 15.09
CA VAL A 242 9.92 8.30 14.67
C VAL A 242 11.25 8.43 15.42
N LEU A 243 11.80 9.64 15.54
CA LEU A 243 13.00 9.91 16.32
C LEU A 243 12.78 9.58 17.81
N ARG A 244 11.66 10.00 18.39
CA ARG A 244 11.31 9.69 19.79
C ARG A 244 11.17 8.19 20.03
N MET A 245 10.61 7.44 19.08
CA MET A 245 10.56 5.97 19.14
C MET A 245 11.98 5.37 19.16
N GLY A 246 12.91 5.92 18.36
CA GLY A 246 14.33 5.54 18.39
C GLY A 246 14.92 5.71 19.80
N GLU A 247 14.72 6.86 20.43
CA GLU A 247 15.17 7.14 21.80
C GLU A 247 14.61 6.16 22.82
N LEU A 248 13.28 5.94 22.82
CA LEU A 248 12.61 5.04 23.76
C LEU A 248 13.09 3.59 23.61
N THR A 249 13.31 3.16 22.36
CA THR A 249 13.86 1.83 22.08
C THR A 249 15.30 1.71 22.59
N GLN A 250 16.13 2.74 22.40
CA GLN A 250 17.48 2.77 22.95
C GLN A 250 17.48 2.75 24.49
N MET A 251 16.55 3.45 25.14
CA MET A 251 16.39 3.39 26.60
C MET A 251 16.02 1.99 27.09
N PHE A 252 15.10 1.30 26.41
CA PHE A 252 14.76 -0.08 26.72
C PHE A 252 15.93 -1.06 26.50
N LEU A 253 16.72 -0.87 25.44
CA LEU A 253 17.91 -1.70 25.19
C LEU A 253 18.99 -1.51 26.26
N ARG A 254 19.12 -0.30 26.81
CA ARG A 254 20.03 -0.02 27.94
C ARG A 254 19.52 -0.60 29.25
N GLU A 255 18.21 -0.54 29.47
CA GLU A 255 17.57 -0.97 30.72
C GLU A 255 16.22 -1.67 30.43
N PRO A 256 16.22 -3.00 30.28
CA PRO A 256 15.03 -3.75 29.83
C PRO A 256 14.04 -4.00 30.98
N THR A 257 13.44 -2.93 31.50
CA THR A 257 12.37 -3.00 32.53
C THR A 257 10.97 -3.00 31.90
N PRO A 258 9.95 -3.50 32.61
CA PRO A 258 8.55 -3.47 32.15
C PRO A 258 8.04 -2.06 31.83
N GLU A 259 8.45 -1.06 32.61
CA GLU A 259 8.06 0.34 32.43
C GLU A 259 8.62 0.88 31.11
N ARG A 260 9.91 0.68 30.85
CA ARG A 260 10.57 1.08 29.59
C ARG A 260 10.02 0.31 28.40
N GLY A 261 9.75 -0.98 28.58
CA GLY A 261 9.09 -1.80 27.55
C GLY A 261 7.72 -1.25 27.17
N ARG A 262 6.93 -0.83 28.17
CA ARG A 262 5.63 -0.19 27.93
C ARG A 262 5.78 1.16 27.23
N GLU A 263 6.74 2.00 27.62
CA GLU A 263 7.01 3.28 26.96
C GLU A 263 7.43 3.09 25.49
N ALA A 264 8.32 2.14 25.21
CA ALA A 264 8.73 1.81 23.84
C ALA A 264 7.54 1.34 22.99
N VAL A 265 6.68 0.46 23.54
CA VAL A 265 5.46 0.00 22.85
C VAL A 265 4.50 1.17 22.59
N LEU A 266 4.33 2.09 23.55
CA LEU A 266 3.49 3.28 23.36
C LEU A 266 4.09 4.24 22.33
N GLY A 267 5.41 4.42 22.31
CA GLY A 267 6.13 5.21 21.31
C GLY A 267 5.93 4.68 19.89
N VAL A 268 6.09 3.36 19.69
CA VAL A 268 5.81 2.70 18.41
C VAL A 268 4.35 2.89 17.99
N ARG A 269 3.40 2.73 18.93
CA ARG A 269 1.96 2.92 18.65
C ARG A 269 1.58 4.36 18.31
N ALA A 270 2.35 5.35 18.77
CA ALA A 270 2.14 6.76 18.46
C ALA A 270 2.76 7.16 17.11
N ALA A 271 3.86 6.51 16.72
CA ALA A 271 4.52 6.75 15.43
C ALA A 271 3.71 6.23 14.23
N VAL A 272 2.90 5.18 14.41
CA VAL A 272 2.07 4.61 13.33
C VAL A 272 0.63 5.13 13.40
N PRO A 273 0.05 5.62 12.29
CA PRO A 273 -1.32 6.14 12.26
C PRO A 273 -2.37 5.12 12.70
N PRO A 274 -3.47 5.55 13.35
CA PRO A 274 -4.56 4.65 13.74
C PRO A 274 -5.16 3.89 12.56
N ASN A 275 -5.28 4.53 11.39
CA ASN A 275 -5.78 3.92 10.16
C ASN A 275 -4.95 2.69 9.76
N GLU A 276 -3.64 2.83 9.57
CA GLU A 276 -2.76 1.71 9.17
C GLU A 276 -2.76 0.57 10.19
N ARG A 277 -2.80 0.91 11.49
CA ARG A 277 -2.88 -0.09 12.57
C ARG A 277 -4.18 -0.88 12.50
N LEU A 278 -5.31 -0.21 12.27
CA LEU A 278 -6.61 -0.86 12.13
C LEU A 278 -6.70 -1.68 10.85
N GLN A 279 -6.14 -1.20 9.74
CA GLN A 279 -6.06 -1.96 8.49
C GLN A 279 -5.26 -3.26 8.68
N LEU A 280 -4.07 -3.21 9.30
CA LEU A 280 -3.28 -4.41 9.60
C LEU A 280 -4.03 -5.42 10.47
N LEU A 281 -4.89 -4.95 11.37
CA LEU A 281 -5.71 -5.80 12.23
C LEU A 281 -6.92 -6.37 11.48
N LEU A 282 -7.64 -5.56 10.70
CA LEU A 282 -8.94 -5.91 10.13
C LEU A 282 -8.85 -6.55 8.73
N HIS A 283 -7.84 -6.21 7.93
CA HIS A 283 -7.68 -6.72 6.57
C HIS A 283 -7.61 -8.26 6.49
N PRO A 284 -6.94 -8.98 7.41
CA PRO A 284 -7.00 -10.44 7.43
C PRO A 284 -8.42 -10.97 7.72
N TRP A 285 -9.16 -10.34 8.63
CA TRP A 285 -10.53 -10.77 8.94
C TRP A 285 -11.49 -10.52 7.78
N THR A 286 -11.35 -9.38 7.09
CA THR A 286 -12.18 -9.10 5.91
C THR A 286 -11.90 -10.13 4.81
N SER A 287 -10.62 -10.36 4.51
CA SER A 287 -10.19 -11.22 3.40
C SER A 287 -10.43 -12.71 3.64
N TYR A 288 -10.22 -13.20 4.87
CA TYR A 288 -10.25 -14.64 5.16
C TYR A 288 -11.55 -15.12 5.83
N LEU A 289 -12.33 -14.22 6.43
CA LEU A 289 -13.57 -14.59 7.11
C LEU A 289 -14.79 -13.92 6.48
N ILE A 290 -14.82 -12.58 6.43
CA ILE A 290 -16.04 -11.85 6.06
C ILE A 290 -16.41 -12.08 4.61
N VAL A 291 -15.49 -11.82 3.68
CA VAL A 291 -15.76 -11.94 2.24
C VAL A 291 -16.04 -13.40 1.85
N PRO A 292 -15.28 -14.42 2.32
CA PRO A 292 -15.63 -15.82 2.11
C PRO A 292 -16.98 -16.22 2.72
N LEU A 293 -17.31 -15.76 3.93
CA LEU A 293 -18.61 -16.07 4.56
C LEU A 293 -19.76 -15.41 3.81
N PHE A 294 -19.57 -14.19 3.31
CA PHE A 294 -20.49 -13.50 2.42
C PHE A 294 -20.73 -14.29 1.13
N ALA A 295 -19.65 -14.76 0.49
CA ALA A 295 -19.75 -15.60 -0.68
C ALA A 295 -20.48 -16.91 -0.38
N LEU A 296 -20.20 -17.53 0.78
CA LEU A 296 -20.88 -18.75 1.22
C LEU A 296 -22.40 -18.55 1.39
N ALA A 297 -22.83 -17.38 1.86
CA ALA A 297 -24.24 -17.06 2.10
C ALA A 297 -25.03 -16.69 0.84
N ASN A 298 -24.37 -16.11 -0.17
CA ASN A 298 -25.04 -15.48 -1.31
C ASN A 298 -24.77 -16.15 -2.66
N ALA A 299 -23.65 -16.87 -2.82
CA ALA A 299 -23.28 -17.48 -4.10
C ALA A 299 -24.04 -18.79 -4.40
N GLY A 300 -24.66 -19.42 -3.40
CA GLY A 300 -25.45 -20.63 -3.60
C GLY A 300 -26.66 -20.37 -4.50
N VAL A 301 -26.68 -21.02 -5.66
CA VAL A 301 -27.78 -20.97 -6.64
C VAL A 301 -28.16 -22.40 -7.05
N PRO A 302 -29.46 -22.75 -7.09
CA PRO A 302 -29.91 -24.01 -7.65
C PRO A 302 -29.63 -24.09 -9.17
N ILE A 303 -28.70 -24.96 -9.56
CA ILE A 303 -28.33 -25.29 -10.92
C ILE A 303 -29.06 -26.60 -11.30
N ASN A 304 -30.22 -26.46 -11.93
CA ASN A 304 -30.92 -27.57 -12.57
C ASN A 304 -31.11 -27.26 -14.07
N ALA A 305 -31.51 -28.27 -14.85
CA ALA A 305 -31.67 -28.12 -16.30
C ALA A 305 -32.64 -26.99 -16.67
N GLU A 306 -33.69 -26.80 -15.89
CA GLU A 306 -34.69 -25.76 -16.10
C GLU A 306 -34.10 -24.36 -15.83
N THR A 307 -33.46 -24.15 -14.68
CA THR A 307 -32.80 -22.88 -14.31
C THR A 307 -31.71 -22.51 -15.31
N LEU A 308 -30.90 -23.49 -15.75
CA LEU A 308 -29.85 -23.22 -16.74
C LEU A 308 -30.45 -22.85 -18.10
N SER A 309 -31.46 -23.57 -18.56
CA SER A 309 -32.15 -23.23 -19.82
C SER A 309 -32.77 -21.84 -19.76
N ARG A 310 -33.35 -21.48 -18.60
CA ARG A 310 -33.95 -20.16 -18.38
C ARG A 310 -32.90 -19.05 -18.38
N ALA A 311 -31.80 -19.23 -17.64
CA ALA A 311 -30.71 -18.27 -17.58
C ALA A 311 -30.08 -18.02 -18.96
N VAL A 312 -29.93 -19.06 -19.78
CA VAL A 312 -29.40 -18.95 -21.16
C VAL A 312 -30.27 -18.06 -22.06
N PHE A 313 -31.56 -17.91 -21.79
CA PHE A 313 -32.45 -17.02 -22.56
C PHE A 313 -32.89 -15.79 -21.77
N SER A 314 -32.41 -15.61 -20.54
CA SER A 314 -32.84 -14.53 -19.66
C SER A 314 -32.16 -13.21 -20.07
N PRO A 315 -32.92 -12.12 -20.30
CA PRO A 315 -32.34 -10.82 -20.63
C PRO A 315 -31.49 -10.27 -19.47
N VAL A 316 -31.81 -10.66 -18.22
CA VAL A 316 -31.04 -10.29 -17.03
C VAL A 316 -29.65 -10.93 -17.08
N THR A 317 -29.56 -12.24 -17.34
CA THR A 317 -28.28 -12.95 -17.46
C THR A 317 -27.41 -12.33 -18.56
N HIS A 318 -27.97 -12.06 -19.75
CA HIS A 318 -27.21 -11.43 -20.83
C HIS A 318 -26.79 -10.00 -20.51
N GLY A 319 -27.68 -9.20 -19.92
CA GLY A 319 -27.38 -7.83 -19.51
C GLY A 319 -26.23 -7.78 -18.50
N VAL A 320 -26.22 -8.70 -17.52
CA VAL A 320 -25.12 -8.83 -16.56
C VAL A 320 -23.84 -9.28 -17.23
N VAL A 321 -23.86 -10.34 -18.04
CA VAL A 321 -22.65 -10.86 -18.71
C VAL A 321 -22.04 -9.80 -19.64
N LEU A 322 -22.85 -9.14 -20.47
CA LEU A 322 -22.37 -8.10 -21.38
C LEU A 322 -21.90 -6.85 -20.64
N GLY A 323 -22.60 -6.44 -19.58
CA GLY A 323 -22.18 -5.33 -18.73
C GLY A 323 -20.83 -5.59 -18.07
N LEU A 324 -20.66 -6.77 -17.47
CA LEU A 324 -19.40 -7.17 -16.82
C LEU A 324 -18.25 -7.37 -17.81
N VAL A 325 -18.48 -8.05 -18.93
CA VAL A 325 -17.40 -8.40 -19.87
C VAL A 325 -17.09 -7.23 -20.81
N VAL A 326 -18.10 -6.72 -21.51
CA VAL A 326 -17.92 -5.69 -22.54
C VAL A 326 -17.96 -4.31 -21.91
N GLY A 327 -18.92 -4.06 -21.03
CA GLY A 327 -19.11 -2.75 -20.40
C GLY A 327 -17.91 -2.31 -19.58
N LYS A 328 -17.39 -3.18 -18.71
CA LYS A 328 -16.20 -2.86 -17.90
C LYS A 328 -14.97 -2.69 -18.77
N PHE A 329 -14.72 -3.64 -19.68
CA PHE A 329 -13.55 -3.58 -20.56
C PHE A 329 -13.52 -2.28 -21.38
N VAL A 330 -14.64 -1.95 -22.05
CA VAL A 330 -14.75 -0.73 -22.86
C VAL A 330 -14.74 0.52 -21.98
N GLY A 331 -15.45 0.51 -20.86
CA GLY A 331 -15.55 1.64 -19.94
C GLY A 331 -14.20 2.03 -19.34
N VAL A 332 -13.46 1.06 -18.81
CA VAL A 332 -12.12 1.26 -18.23
C VAL A 332 -11.15 1.73 -19.31
N CYS A 333 -11.07 1.04 -20.46
CA CYS A 333 -10.18 1.44 -21.56
C CYS A 333 -10.48 2.86 -22.06
N THR A 334 -11.76 3.19 -22.25
CA THR A 334 -12.18 4.51 -22.76
C THR A 334 -11.92 5.59 -21.73
N GLY A 335 -12.23 5.35 -20.45
CA GLY A 335 -11.96 6.30 -19.37
C GLY A 335 -10.47 6.61 -19.24
N THR A 336 -9.62 5.58 -19.29
CA THR A 336 -8.16 5.78 -19.31
C THR A 336 -7.70 6.51 -20.57
N TRP A 337 -8.24 6.18 -21.74
CA TRP A 337 -7.91 6.87 -22.99
C TRP A 337 -8.27 8.35 -22.95
N VAL A 338 -9.45 8.71 -22.44
CA VAL A 338 -9.86 10.10 -22.26
C VAL A 338 -8.90 10.84 -21.31
N ALA A 339 -8.51 10.20 -20.20
CA ALA A 339 -7.57 10.78 -19.26
C ALA A 339 -6.23 11.12 -19.91
N LEU A 340 -5.67 10.18 -20.68
CA LEU A 340 -4.38 10.37 -21.35
C LEU A 340 -4.49 11.34 -22.52
N ARG A 341 -5.58 11.28 -23.29
CA ARG A 341 -5.82 12.17 -24.44
C ARG A 341 -6.00 13.63 -24.03
N SER A 342 -6.47 13.88 -22.82
CA SER A 342 -6.62 15.21 -22.24
C SER A 342 -5.29 15.90 -21.94
N GLY A 343 -4.17 15.15 -21.87
CA GLY A 343 -2.85 15.66 -21.52
C GLY A 343 -2.63 15.89 -20.02
N PHE A 344 -3.64 15.66 -19.19
CA PHE A 344 -3.57 15.84 -17.73
C PHE A 344 -3.34 14.55 -16.96
N GLY A 345 -3.43 13.39 -17.60
CA GLY A 345 -3.24 12.07 -16.99
C GLY A 345 -1.90 11.43 -17.34
N ALA A 346 -1.30 10.71 -16.39
CA ALA A 346 -0.13 9.85 -16.58
C ALA A 346 -0.38 8.48 -15.95
N LEU A 347 -0.02 7.40 -16.66
CA LEU A 347 -0.12 6.05 -16.11
C LEU A 347 0.95 5.82 -15.03
N PRO A 348 0.68 5.00 -14.00
CA PRO A 348 1.66 4.67 -12.99
C PRO A 348 2.79 3.81 -13.57
N GLY A 349 4.05 4.18 -13.27
CA GLY A 349 5.24 3.47 -13.72
C GLY A 349 5.30 3.29 -15.24
N ASN A 350 5.74 2.10 -15.68
CA ASN A 350 5.90 1.75 -17.09
C ASN A 350 4.68 0.97 -17.65
N LEU A 351 3.47 1.27 -17.17
CA LEU A 351 2.26 0.55 -17.57
C LEU A 351 1.95 0.74 -19.06
N VAL A 352 1.93 -0.36 -19.81
CA VAL A 352 1.63 -0.35 -21.25
C VAL A 352 0.17 -0.69 -21.54
N TRP A 353 -0.35 -0.23 -22.69
CA TRP A 353 -1.73 -0.46 -23.11
C TRP A 353 -2.16 -1.93 -23.14
N GLY A 354 -1.27 -2.86 -23.51
CA GLY A 354 -1.58 -4.30 -23.50
C GLY A 354 -1.84 -4.86 -22.09
N GLN A 355 -1.07 -4.40 -21.10
CA GLN A 355 -1.27 -4.76 -19.69
C GLN A 355 -2.52 -4.10 -19.13
N LEU A 356 -2.74 -2.82 -19.45
CA LEU A 356 -3.93 -2.08 -19.06
C LEU A 356 -5.20 -2.74 -19.61
N ALA A 357 -5.23 -3.13 -20.89
CA ALA A 357 -6.37 -3.80 -21.50
C ALA A 357 -6.67 -5.15 -20.83
N GLY A 358 -5.63 -5.93 -20.49
CA GLY A 358 -5.81 -7.17 -19.74
C GLY A 358 -6.38 -6.92 -18.34
N GLY A 359 -5.91 -5.87 -17.64
CA GLY A 359 -6.48 -5.44 -16.36
C GLY A 359 -7.92 -4.94 -16.47
N ALA A 360 -8.24 -4.20 -17.53
CA ALA A 360 -9.59 -3.73 -17.82
C ALA A 360 -10.57 -4.89 -18.03
N ALA A 361 -10.11 -5.99 -18.64
CA ALA A 361 -10.90 -7.21 -18.75
C ALA A 361 -11.09 -7.89 -17.39
N LEU A 362 -10.04 -7.96 -16.56
CA LEU A 362 -10.17 -8.48 -15.19
C LEU A 362 -11.10 -7.64 -14.32
N ALA A 363 -11.16 -6.32 -14.50
CA ALA A 363 -12.12 -5.46 -13.81
C ALA A 363 -13.60 -5.83 -14.07
N GLY A 364 -13.87 -6.70 -15.07
CA GLY A 364 -15.17 -7.33 -15.29
C GLY A 364 -15.59 -8.38 -14.26
N ILE A 365 -14.73 -8.71 -13.28
CA ILE A 365 -15.06 -9.68 -12.23
C ILE A 365 -15.87 -8.96 -11.14
N GLY A 366 -17.19 -9.04 -11.20
CA GLY A 366 -18.08 -8.31 -10.28
C GLY A 366 -18.47 -9.04 -8.98
N PHE A 367 -18.01 -10.28 -8.78
CA PHE A 367 -18.47 -11.24 -7.78
C PHE A 367 -19.14 -10.69 -6.51
N THR A 368 -18.41 -10.25 -5.48
CA THR A 368 -18.99 -9.88 -4.18
C THR A 368 -20.03 -8.77 -4.25
N VAL A 369 -19.66 -7.61 -4.79
CA VAL A 369 -20.55 -6.44 -4.81
C VAL A 369 -21.70 -6.62 -5.82
N SER A 370 -21.49 -7.33 -6.94
CA SER A 370 -22.59 -7.69 -7.84
C SER A 370 -23.59 -8.65 -7.20
N LEU A 371 -23.12 -9.65 -6.44
CA LEU A 371 -24.00 -10.55 -5.68
C LEU A 371 -24.78 -9.77 -4.61
N PHE A 372 -24.12 -8.82 -3.97
CA PHE A 372 -24.76 -7.96 -2.98
C PHE A 372 -25.89 -7.11 -3.59
N ILE A 373 -25.61 -6.41 -4.69
CA ILE A 373 -26.62 -5.61 -5.40
C ILE A 373 -27.74 -6.49 -5.95
N THR A 374 -27.46 -7.73 -6.34
CA THR A 374 -28.49 -8.68 -6.78
C THR A 374 -29.52 -8.96 -5.69
N GLU A 375 -29.10 -9.14 -4.44
CA GLU A 375 -30.03 -9.33 -3.31
C GLU A 375 -30.86 -8.07 -3.05
N LEU A 376 -30.28 -6.87 -3.19
CA LEU A 376 -31.00 -5.59 -3.04
C LEU A 376 -32.00 -5.33 -4.18
N ALA A 377 -31.65 -5.73 -5.40
CA ALA A 377 -32.45 -5.47 -6.59
C ALA A 377 -33.64 -6.45 -6.70
N PHE A 378 -33.40 -7.73 -6.44
CA PHE A 378 -34.32 -8.82 -6.79
C PHE A 378 -34.79 -9.65 -5.58
N GLU A 379 -34.89 -9.03 -4.40
CA GLU A 379 -35.34 -9.70 -3.18
C GLU A 379 -36.65 -10.51 -3.43
N ARG A 380 -36.56 -11.84 -3.35
CA ARG A 380 -37.65 -12.82 -3.59
C ARG A 380 -38.21 -12.92 -5.01
N GLN A 381 -37.54 -12.34 -6.01
CA GLN A 381 -37.96 -12.43 -7.42
C GLN A 381 -37.26 -13.56 -8.18
N VAL A 382 -37.91 -14.08 -9.22
CA VAL A 382 -37.41 -15.18 -10.07
C VAL A 382 -36.04 -14.84 -10.71
N TRP A 383 -35.75 -13.56 -10.91
CA TRP A 383 -34.54 -13.07 -11.59
C TRP A 383 -33.25 -13.09 -10.74
N SER A 384 -33.33 -13.32 -9.42
CA SER A 384 -32.12 -13.39 -8.58
C SER A 384 -31.18 -14.52 -9.01
N GLY A 385 -31.73 -15.72 -9.31
CA GLY A 385 -30.94 -16.84 -9.82
C GLY A 385 -30.29 -16.56 -11.18
N ASP A 386 -31.05 -15.95 -12.10
CA ASP A 386 -30.58 -15.57 -13.44
C ASP A 386 -29.40 -14.58 -13.36
N ALA A 387 -29.52 -13.57 -12.51
CA ALA A 387 -28.47 -12.58 -12.27
C ALA A 387 -27.20 -13.22 -11.67
N LYS A 388 -27.33 -14.07 -10.65
CA LYS A 388 -26.19 -14.78 -10.03
C LYS A 388 -25.45 -15.68 -11.04
N ILE A 389 -26.19 -16.41 -11.88
CA ILE A 389 -25.59 -17.18 -12.98
C ILE A 389 -24.85 -16.25 -13.95
N GLY A 390 -25.46 -15.12 -14.30
CA GLY A 390 -24.83 -14.09 -15.14
C GLY A 390 -23.52 -13.54 -14.55
N ILE A 391 -23.48 -13.30 -13.24
CA ILE A 391 -22.27 -12.84 -12.54
C ILE A 391 -21.17 -13.89 -12.61
N LEU A 392 -21.50 -15.16 -12.32
CA LEU A 392 -20.52 -16.26 -12.33
C LEU A 392 -19.96 -16.51 -13.74
N VAL A 393 -20.82 -16.58 -14.74
CA VAL A 393 -20.43 -16.76 -16.14
C VAL A 393 -19.66 -15.54 -16.65
N GLY A 394 -20.14 -14.33 -16.38
CA GLY A 394 -19.49 -13.08 -16.77
C GLY A 394 -18.10 -12.95 -16.16
N SER A 395 -17.95 -13.24 -14.86
CA SER A 395 -16.65 -13.22 -14.16
C SER A 395 -15.68 -14.25 -14.72
N LEU A 396 -16.16 -15.45 -15.06
CA LEU A 396 -15.33 -16.48 -15.71
C LEU A 396 -14.86 -16.01 -17.11
N ILE A 397 -15.77 -15.47 -17.92
CA ILE A 397 -15.45 -14.93 -19.24
C ILE A 397 -14.44 -13.78 -19.12
N ALA A 398 -14.66 -12.83 -18.20
CA ALA A 398 -13.75 -11.72 -17.91
C ALA A 398 -12.33 -12.20 -17.54
N ALA A 399 -12.22 -13.21 -16.67
CA ALA A 399 -10.94 -13.82 -16.31
C ALA A 399 -10.25 -14.50 -17.50
N THR A 400 -11.01 -15.23 -18.34
CA THR A 400 -10.46 -15.86 -19.55
C THR A 400 -10.02 -14.84 -20.59
N LEU A 401 -10.80 -13.78 -20.79
CA LEU A 401 -10.48 -12.68 -21.70
C LEU A 401 -9.21 -11.96 -21.25
N GLY A 402 -9.11 -11.65 -19.95
CA GLY A 402 -7.88 -11.09 -19.36
C GLY A 402 -6.67 -11.97 -19.63
N ARG A 403 -6.78 -13.29 -19.40
CA ARG A 403 -5.71 -14.26 -19.70
C ARG A 403 -5.31 -14.24 -21.19
N LEU A 404 -6.28 -14.22 -22.10
CA LEU A 404 -6.00 -14.18 -23.54
C LEU A 404 -5.32 -12.86 -23.92
N ILE A 405 -5.80 -11.72 -23.41
CA ILE A 405 -5.17 -10.42 -23.68
C ILE A 405 -3.74 -10.39 -23.14
N PHE A 406 -3.50 -10.87 -21.92
CA PHE A 406 -2.13 -10.97 -21.40
C PHE A 406 -1.26 -11.91 -22.23
N ALA A 407 -1.81 -12.99 -22.77
CA ALA A 407 -1.05 -13.92 -23.62
C ALA A 407 -0.68 -13.30 -24.99
N PHE A 408 -1.58 -12.53 -25.60
CA PHE A 408 -1.41 -12.02 -26.97
C PHE A 408 -0.90 -10.58 -27.05
N ALA A 409 -1.28 -9.72 -26.11
CA ALA A 409 -0.90 -8.30 -26.07
C ALA A 409 0.33 -8.03 -25.18
N TRP A 410 1.04 -9.09 -24.73
CA TRP A 410 2.34 -8.97 -24.08
C TRP A 410 3.39 -8.50 -25.09
N ASN A 411 3.64 -7.20 -25.12
CA ASN A 411 4.75 -6.63 -25.86
C ASN A 411 6.07 -7.19 -25.31
N LYS A 412 6.93 -7.69 -26.21
CA LYS A 412 8.32 -8.13 -25.97
C LYS A 412 9.27 -6.98 -25.51
N GLY A 413 8.80 -5.99 -24.74
CA GLY A 413 9.52 -4.73 -24.55
C GLY A 413 9.65 -4.22 -23.11
N ALA A 414 8.82 -4.65 -22.16
CA ALA A 414 8.99 -4.24 -20.77
C ALA A 414 9.85 -5.29 -20.07
N ALA A 415 11.17 -5.08 -20.04
CA ALA A 415 12.00 -5.76 -19.06
C ALA A 415 11.35 -5.52 -17.70
N CYS A 416 11.21 -6.59 -16.94
CA CYS A 416 10.92 -6.53 -15.52
C CYS A 416 12.09 -5.82 -14.84
N GLU A 417 12.16 -4.51 -14.98
CA GLU A 417 13.02 -3.70 -14.15
C GLU A 417 12.36 -3.77 -12.77
N PRO A 418 13.01 -4.41 -11.78
CA PRO A 418 12.44 -4.49 -10.45
C PRO A 418 12.11 -3.06 -10.01
N PRO A 419 10.99 -2.82 -9.31
CA PRO A 419 10.77 -1.53 -8.69
C PRO A 419 11.98 -1.30 -7.78
N LEU A 420 12.90 -0.43 -8.22
CA LEU A 420 13.83 0.20 -7.32
C LEU A 420 12.94 0.77 -6.22
N ALA A 421 13.19 0.32 -4.99
CA ALA A 421 12.41 0.63 -3.82
C ALA A 421 11.83 2.04 -3.93
N GLU A 422 10.50 2.17 -3.89
CA GLU A 422 9.77 3.42 -4.08
C GLU A 422 10.45 4.55 -3.30
N GLY A 423 11.22 5.33 -4.06
CA GLY A 423 12.08 6.41 -3.60
C GLY A 423 11.83 7.66 -4.43
N GLY A 424 10.56 7.90 -4.79
CA GLY A 424 10.07 9.15 -5.36
C GLY A 424 10.55 9.45 -6.78
N ALA A 425 9.73 10.19 -7.51
CA ALA A 425 10.05 10.81 -8.80
C ALA A 425 11.23 11.82 -8.75
N GLU A 426 12.06 11.77 -7.70
CA GLU A 426 13.24 12.60 -7.50
C GLU A 426 14.55 11.83 -7.74
N GLU A 427 14.52 10.52 -7.98
CA GLU A 427 15.74 9.71 -8.21
C GLU A 427 16.16 9.65 -9.69
N GLU A 428 15.21 9.74 -10.62
CA GLU A 428 15.43 9.69 -12.07
C GLU A 428 16.15 10.94 -12.62
N ASP A 429 16.11 12.06 -11.89
CA ASP A 429 16.78 13.33 -12.24
C ASP A 429 18.09 13.55 -11.45
N ARG A 430 18.60 12.52 -10.76
CA ARG A 430 19.84 12.65 -9.97
C ARG A 430 21.07 12.44 -10.84
N PRO A 431 22.14 13.23 -10.66
CA PRO A 431 23.42 12.98 -11.30
C PRO A 431 23.92 11.56 -10.98
N ALA A 432 23.93 10.69 -11.99
CA ALA A 432 24.47 9.33 -11.88
C ALA A 432 26.00 9.29 -11.82
N VAL A 433 26.65 10.45 -11.98
CA VAL A 433 28.09 10.62 -12.07
C VAL A 433 28.54 11.59 -10.99
N LEU A 434 29.73 11.32 -10.44
CA LEU A 434 30.41 12.20 -9.50
C LEU A 434 30.77 13.52 -10.21
N THR A 435 30.17 14.63 -9.77
CA THR A 435 30.30 15.93 -10.44
C THR A 435 31.69 16.52 -10.29
N GLU A 436 32.28 16.42 -9.09
CA GLU A 436 33.68 16.79 -8.86
C GLU A 436 34.56 15.55 -8.76
N PRO A 437 35.54 15.37 -9.66
CA PRO A 437 36.42 14.21 -9.64
C PRO A 437 37.25 14.17 -8.34
N VAL A 438 37.85 13.01 -8.07
CA VAL A 438 38.81 12.88 -6.97
C VAL A 438 40.05 13.72 -7.29
N THR A 439 40.47 14.56 -6.36
CA THR A 439 41.61 15.49 -6.49
C THR A 439 42.62 15.26 -5.36
N GLY A 440 43.73 15.98 -5.38
CA GLY A 440 44.73 15.93 -4.30
C GLY A 440 44.25 16.49 -2.96
N ARG A 441 43.04 17.07 -2.89
CA ARG A 441 42.43 17.55 -1.63
C ARG A 441 41.68 16.47 -0.86
N ASP A 442 41.41 15.33 -1.51
CA ASP A 442 40.61 14.26 -0.95
C ASP A 442 41.48 13.31 -0.12
N HIS A 443 40.93 12.81 0.98
CA HIS A 443 41.58 11.77 1.78
C HIS A 443 41.37 10.42 1.10
N PHE A 444 42.46 9.73 0.76
CA PHE A 444 42.39 8.39 0.17
C PHE A 444 43.39 7.39 0.74
N ILE A 445 43.03 6.11 0.71
CA ILE A 445 43.90 4.94 0.95
C ILE A 445 44.01 4.15 -0.35
N GLY A 446 45.21 3.64 -0.62
CA GLY A 446 45.54 2.85 -1.81
C GLY A 446 46.22 3.66 -2.92
N PRO A 447 46.72 3.00 -3.98
CA PRO A 447 47.49 3.66 -5.03
C PRO A 447 46.66 4.68 -5.81
N GLY A 448 47.25 5.83 -6.15
CA GLY A 448 46.59 6.85 -6.98
C GLY A 448 46.20 6.36 -8.38
N ALA A 449 46.88 5.32 -8.88
CA ALA A 449 46.66 4.67 -10.17
C ALA A 449 45.84 3.37 -10.08
N ALA A 450 45.18 3.10 -8.95
CA ALA A 450 44.32 1.93 -8.77
C ALA A 450 43.24 1.85 -9.85
N ARG A 451 42.96 0.64 -10.34
CA ARG A 451 41.97 0.38 -11.40
C ARG A 451 40.55 0.68 -10.95
N VAL A 452 40.27 0.53 -9.65
CA VAL A 452 38.96 0.82 -9.05
C VAL A 452 39.11 1.85 -7.93
N THR A 453 38.42 2.98 -8.09
CA THR A 453 38.30 4.02 -7.06
C THR A 453 36.87 4.06 -6.51
N VAL A 454 36.72 3.88 -5.21
CA VAL A 454 35.45 3.99 -4.48
C VAL A 454 35.46 5.27 -3.66
N VAL A 455 34.50 6.16 -3.93
CA VAL A 455 34.27 7.39 -3.17
C VAL A 455 33.05 7.20 -2.28
N GLU A 456 33.20 7.37 -0.98
CA GLU A 456 32.12 7.41 -0.01
C GLU A 456 31.84 8.84 0.44
N TYR A 457 30.58 9.26 0.34
CA TYR A 457 30.07 10.38 1.13
C TYR A 457 29.49 9.83 2.43
N GLY A 458 30.20 10.09 3.54
CA GLY A 458 29.99 9.41 4.81
C GLY A 458 29.76 10.36 5.99
N ASP A 459 29.28 9.78 7.07
CA ASP A 459 28.96 10.44 8.33
C ASP A 459 29.40 9.53 9.49
N TYR A 460 30.22 10.05 10.40
CA TYR A 460 30.79 9.28 11.50
C TYR A 460 29.76 8.82 12.55
N GLU A 461 28.59 9.46 12.66
CA GLU A 461 27.52 9.06 13.57
C GLU A 461 26.51 8.10 12.89
N CYS A 462 26.58 7.97 11.56
CA CYS A 462 25.71 7.08 10.79
C CYS A 462 26.06 5.59 10.99
N VAL A 463 25.10 4.82 11.47
CA VAL A 463 25.24 3.37 11.70
C VAL A 463 25.54 2.60 10.40
N ASN A 464 24.97 3.01 9.27
CA ASN A 464 25.23 2.36 7.99
C ASN A 464 26.64 2.68 7.45
N CYS A 465 27.16 3.88 7.70
CA CYS A 465 28.56 4.23 7.37
C CYS A 465 29.52 3.36 8.20
N GLY A 466 29.26 3.18 9.50
CA GLY A 466 30.09 2.29 10.33
C GLY A 466 30.06 0.83 9.89
N ARG A 467 28.92 0.32 9.41
CA ARG A 467 28.84 -1.03 8.81
C ARG A 467 29.63 -1.11 7.50
N LEU A 468 29.54 -0.07 6.68
CA LEU A 468 30.24 0.01 5.40
C LEU A 468 31.75 0.11 5.60
N HIS A 469 32.22 0.84 6.60
CA HIS A 469 33.64 0.95 6.95
C HIS A 469 34.31 -0.42 7.12
N LEU A 470 33.67 -1.35 7.85
CA LEU A 470 34.16 -2.73 8.00
C LEU A 470 34.20 -3.52 6.68
N ILE A 471 33.27 -3.22 5.77
CA ILE A 471 33.25 -3.84 4.43
C ILE A 471 34.38 -3.28 3.58
N VAL A 472 34.59 -1.96 3.60
CA VAL A 472 35.66 -1.28 2.87
C VAL A 472 37.02 -1.80 3.29
N GLN A 473 37.27 -1.99 4.59
CA GLN A 473 38.52 -2.59 5.08
C GLN A 473 38.76 -3.99 4.47
N ARG A 474 37.74 -4.86 4.45
CA ARG A 474 37.83 -6.18 3.81
C ARG A 474 38.05 -6.10 2.30
N LEU A 475 37.46 -5.12 1.62
CA LEU A 475 37.69 -4.90 0.19
C LEU A 475 39.14 -4.42 -0.07
N GLN A 476 39.67 -3.53 0.76
CA GLN A 476 41.05 -3.07 0.69
C GLN A 476 42.04 -4.24 0.87
N GLU A 477 41.83 -5.08 1.89
CA GLU A 477 42.64 -6.29 2.12
C GLU A 477 42.56 -7.26 0.93
N ARG A 478 41.37 -7.40 0.33
CA ARG A 478 41.12 -8.35 -0.75
C ARG A 478 41.73 -7.93 -2.09
N PHE A 479 41.61 -6.65 -2.46
CA PHE A 479 41.95 -6.15 -3.79
C PHE A 479 43.29 -5.40 -3.83
N GLY A 480 43.89 -5.08 -2.67
CA GLY A 480 45.24 -4.53 -2.58
C GLY A 480 45.47 -3.31 -3.48
N ASP A 481 46.51 -3.36 -4.31
CA ASP A 481 46.93 -2.26 -5.17
C ASP A 481 45.91 -1.87 -6.27
N ASP A 482 44.92 -2.72 -6.53
CA ASP A 482 43.87 -2.45 -7.52
C ASP A 482 42.72 -1.60 -6.97
N PHE A 483 42.68 -1.35 -5.66
CA PHE A 483 41.59 -0.69 -4.98
C PHE A 483 42.04 0.59 -4.26
N ARG A 484 41.37 1.70 -4.57
CA ARG A 484 41.52 2.99 -3.89
C ARG A 484 40.21 3.39 -3.23
N PHE A 485 40.27 3.72 -1.95
CA PHE A 485 39.14 4.24 -1.19
C PHE A 485 39.31 5.73 -0.93
N VAL A 486 38.24 6.50 -1.08
CA VAL A 486 38.20 7.95 -0.87
C VAL A 486 37.03 8.28 0.05
N PHE A 487 37.28 9.09 1.08
CA PHE A 487 36.23 9.53 2.01
C PHE A 487 35.96 11.03 1.87
N ARG A 488 34.69 11.40 1.75
CA ARG A 488 34.19 12.78 1.75
C ARG A 488 33.14 12.96 2.82
N HIS A 489 33.18 14.11 3.50
CA HIS A 489 32.23 14.40 4.58
C HIS A 489 30.85 14.74 4.05
N PHE A 490 29.82 14.06 4.56
CA PHE A 490 28.42 14.44 4.35
C PHE A 490 27.63 14.30 5.65
N PRO A 491 28.02 15.02 6.72
CA PRO A 491 27.34 14.94 8.01
C PRO A 491 25.88 15.40 7.85
N LEU A 492 24.95 14.56 8.32
CA LEU A 492 23.53 14.85 8.31
C LEU A 492 23.14 15.49 9.64
N ASP A 493 23.52 16.75 9.82
CA ASP A 493 23.39 17.52 11.07
C ASP A 493 21.96 17.60 11.62
N GLU A 494 20.95 17.43 10.76
CA GLU A 494 19.53 17.34 11.14
C GLU A 494 19.20 16.08 11.97
N VAL A 495 19.88 14.95 11.72
CA VAL A 495 19.61 13.66 12.38
C VAL A 495 20.79 13.15 13.23
N HIS A 496 22.00 13.66 12.97
CA HIS A 496 23.24 13.29 13.63
C HIS A 496 23.91 14.54 14.24
N PRO A 497 23.57 14.90 15.48
CA PRO A 497 23.99 16.17 16.08
C PRO A 497 25.50 16.27 16.35
N ARG A 498 26.23 15.15 16.32
CA ARG A 498 27.68 15.09 16.53
C ARG A 498 28.47 14.84 15.25
N ALA A 499 27.80 14.53 14.14
CA ALA A 499 28.45 14.28 12.85
C ALA A 499 29.35 15.42 12.37
N VAL A 500 28.90 16.67 12.48
CA VAL A 500 29.70 17.83 12.09
C VAL A 500 30.94 17.97 12.97
N ALA A 501 30.80 17.81 14.28
CA ALA A 501 31.93 17.89 15.21
C ALA A 501 32.96 16.79 14.94
N ALA A 502 32.51 15.56 14.67
CA ALA A 502 33.36 14.44 14.31
C ALA A 502 34.07 14.66 12.96
N ALA A 503 33.37 15.18 11.94
CA ALA A 503 33.98 15.55 10.66
C ALA A 503 35.08 16.59 10.84
N LEU A 504 34.80 17.67 11.58
CA LEU A 504 35.80 18.70 11.90
C LEU A 504 36.98 18.15 12.70
N ALA A 505 36.73 17.22 13.62
CA ALA A 505 37.78 16.58 14.40
C ALA A 505 38.71 15.73 13.52
N SER A 506 38.18 15.01 12.53
CA SER A 506 38.99 14.27 11.56
C SER A 506 39.82 15.19 10.66
N GLU A 507 39.26 16.31 10.20
CA GLU A 507 40.01 17.30 9.41
C GLU A 507 41.08 18.03 10.25
N ALA A 508 40.82 18.27 11.53
CA ALA A 508 41.83 18.82 12.45
C ALA A 508 42.96 17.83 12.73
N ALA A 509 42.69 16.52 12.75
CA ALA A 509 43.72 15.49 12.88
C ALA A 509 44.61 15.40 11.62
N ASP A 510 44.11 15.82 10.45
CA ASP A 510 44.89 15.86 9.21
C ASP A 510 46.06 16.85 9.27
N GLU A 511 45.97 17.93 10.06
CA GLU A 511 47.09 18.87 10.28
C GLU A 511 48.33 18.17 10.88
N TYR A 512 48.12 17.01 11.51
CA TYR A 512 49.15 16.16 12.11
C TYR A 512 49.45 14.92 11.26
N ALA A 513 48.90 14.84 10.04
CA ALA A 513 48.91 13.67 9.17
C ALA A 513 48.31 12.42 9.83
N ARG A 514 47.27 12.60 10.66
CA ARG A 514 46.58 11.54 11.41
C ARG A 514 45.11 11.38 11.03
N PHE A 515 44.73 11.79 9.81
CA PHE A 515 43.33 11.70 9.36
C PHE A 515 42.79 10.26 9.45
N TRP A 516 43.54 9.27 8.95
CA TRP A 516 43.08 7.89 8.87
C TRP A 516 43.03 7.19 10.22
N GLU A 517 44.00 7.46 11.09
CA GLU A 517 43.98 6.96 12.47
C GLU A 517 42.78 7.55 13.23
N MET A 518 42.49 8.84 13.03
CA MET A 518 41.31 9.48 13.60
C MET A 518 40.02 8.92 12.99
N HIS A 519 39.98 8.68 11.69
CA HIS A 519 38.85 8.07 10.98
C HIS A 519 38.51 6.69 11.55
N GLU A 520 39.51 5.83 11.75
CA GLU A 520 39.36 4.51 12.38
C GLU A 520 38.87 4.63 13.83
N GLU A 521 39.48 5.51 14.63
CA GLU A 521 39.11 5.70 16.04
C GLU A 521 37.65 6.20 16.18
N LEU A 522 37.21 7.10 15.31
CA LEU A 522 35.84 7.62 15.27
C LEU A 522 34.83 6.55 14.87
N PHE A 523 35.12 5.72 13.86
CA PHE A 523 34.23 4.60 13.49
C PHE A 523 34.24 3.46 14.50
N ALA A 524 35.34 3.24 15.22
CA ALA A 524 35.37 2.31 16.34
C ALA A 524 34.51 2.78 17.53
N HIS A 525 34.30 4.09 17.66
CA HIS A 525 33.61 4.72 18.79
C HIS A 525 32.47 5.67 18.36
N GLN A 526 31.64 5.28 17.38
CA GLN A 526 30.56 6.13 16.83
C GLN A 526 29.54 6.67 17.86
N ARG A 527 29.52 6.12 19.08
CA ARG A 527 28.63 6.53 20.17
C ARG A 527 29.25 7.56 21.12
N GLU A 528 30.54 7.86 20.97
CA GLU A 528 31.34 8.72 21.85
C GLU A 528 31.90 9.92 21.06
N LEU A 529 31.00 10.70 20.43
CA LEU A 529 31.35 11.81 19.53
C LEU A 529 31.11 13.21 20.15
N ASP A 530 30.92 13.31 21.47
CA ASP A 530 30.90 14.60 22.15
C ASP A 530 32.31 15.19 22.30
N ASP A 531 32.44 16.52 22.45
CA ASP A 531 33.73 17.23 22.50
C ASP A 531 34.74 16.59 23.48
N ARG A 532 34.30 16.13 24.66
CA ARG A 532 35.21 15.52 25.64
C ARG A 532 35.73 14.17 25.14
N SER A 533 34.90 13.41 24.45
CA SER A 533 35.28 12.13 23.86
C SER A 533 36.13 12.34 22.61
N LEU A 534 35.79 13.29 21.72
CA LEU A 534 36.61 13.66 20.56
C LEU A 534 38.04 14.08 20.96
N ALA A 535 38.18 14.90 22.00
CA ALA A 535 39.50 15.28 22.53
C ALA A 535 40.31 14.05 23.02
N ARG A 536 39.64 13.10 23.68
CA ARG A 536 40.26 11.85 24.16
C ARG A 536 40.64 10.92 23.01
N HIS A 537 39.82 10.84 21.96
CA HIS A 537 40.09 10.07 20.76
C HIS A 537 41.30 10.65 20.01
N ALA A 538 41.37 11.99 19.88
CA ALA A 538 42.54 12.67 19.32
C ALA A 538 43.83 12.34 20.09
N GLU A 539 43.81 12.38 21.43
CA GLU A 539 44.99 12.03 22.24
C GLU A 539 45.47 10.58 22.01
N ARG A 540 44.54 9.63 21.80
CA ARG A 540 44.88 8.23 21.49
C ARG A 540 45.60 8.07 20.16
N VAL A 541 45.26 8.89 19.17
CA VAL A 541 45.88 8.87 17.84
C VAL A 541 47.07 9.84 17.73
N GLY A 542 47.49 10.44 18.85
CA GLY A 542 48.67 11.30 18.92
C GLY A 542 48.44 12.76 18.51
N VAL A 543 47.19 13.23 18.55
CA VAL A 543 46.79 14.61 18.25
C VAL A 543 46.39 15.33 19.54
N PRO A 544 46.80 16.61 19.77
CA PRO A 544 46.37 17.36 20.94
C PRO A 544 44.84 17.48 21.01
N GLY A 545 44.23 17.10 22.15
CA GLY A 545 42.78 17.05 22.28
C GLY A 545 42.08 18.40 22.08
N ASP A 546 42.75 19.51 22.41
CA ASP A 546 42.24 20.88 22.18
C ASP A 546 42.30 21.32 20.72
N ALA A 547 43.05 20.64 19.85
CA ALA A 547 43.12 20.94 18.43
C ALA A 547 41.84 20.52 17.69
N VAL A 548 41.19 19.44 18.12
CA VAL A 548 40.05 18.83 17.42
C VAL A 548 38.67 19.29 17.89
N VAL A 549 38.62 20.20 18.88
CA VAL A 549 37.36 20.70 19.47
C VAL A 549 37.25 22.22 19.47
N GLY A 550 36.02 22.71 19.69
CA GLY A 550 35.76 24.13 19.91
C GLY A 550 36.11 25.02 18.72
N ALA A 551 36.68 26.19 19.00
CA ALA A 551 36.98 27.20 17.97
C ALA A 551 38.11 26.78 17.02
N ARG A 552 39.03 25.91 17.46
CA ARG A 552 40.16 25.46 16.65
C ARG A 552 39.71 24.54 15.51
N SER A 553 38.90 23.53 15.80
CA SER A 553 38.41 22.64 14.75
C SER A 553 37.43 23.29 13.78
N ARG A 554 36.75 24.38 14.19
CA ARG A 554 35.87 25.16 13.31
C ARG A 554 36.57 25.82 12.13
N VAL A 555 37.90 25.96 12.15
CA VAL A 555 38.68 26.45 11.00
C VAL A 555 38.49 25.53 9.77
N HIS A 556 38.17 24.25 9.97
CA HIS A 556 37.91 23.27 8.90
C HIS A 556 36.48 23.27 8.37
N LEU A 557 35.58 24.13 8.87
CA LEU A 557 34.20 24.22 8.37
C LEU A 557 34.12 24.43 6.84
N PRO A 558 34.93 25.28 6.20
CA PRO A 558 34.90 25.43 4.74
C PRO A 558 35.23 24.14 4.00
N ARG A 559 36.11 23.29 4.55
CA ARG A 559 36.50 22.01 3.96
C ARG A 559 35.35 21.00 3.99
N VAL A 560 34.68 20.87 5.14
CA VAL A 560 33.50 20.01 5.30
C VAL A 560 32.34 20.54 4.46
N ALA A 561 32.12 21.86 4.44
CA ALA A 561 31.08 22.47 3.61
C ALA A 561 31.32 22.25 2.10
N ALA A 562 32.58 22.23 1.65
CA ALA A 562 32.92 21.91 0.28
C ALA A 562 32.57 20.46 -0.09
N ASP A 563 32.81 19.49 0.80
CA ASP A 563 32.39 18.10 0.56
C ASP A 563 30.86 17.97 0.53
N ILE A 564 30.14 18.64 1.43
CA ILE A 564 28.67 18.66 1.42
C ILE A 564 28.16 19.26 0.10
N ALA A 565 28.72 20.38 -0.34
CA ALA A 565 28.33 21.02 -1.60
C ALA A 565 28.61 20.10 -2.80
N SER A 566 29.76 19.43 -2.81
CA SER A 566 30.16 18.44 -3.81
C SER A 566 29.20 17.24 -3.86
N GLY A 567 28.81 16.74 -2.69
CA GLY A 567 27.85 15.65 -2.55
C GLY A 567 26.48 16.05 -3.08
N ARG A 568 25.97 17.21 -2.68
CA ARG A 568 24.69 17.75 -3.16
C ARG A 568 24.70 17.94 -4.69
N ALA A 569 25.77 18.50 -5.24
CA ALA A 569 25.97 18.65 -6.68
C ALA A 569 26.10 17.31 -7.42
N SER A 570 26.57 16.26 -6.74
CA SER A 570 26.61 14.88 -7.25
C SER A 570 25.32 14.11 -6.95
N GLY A 571 24.31 14.75 -6.35
CA GLY A 571 22.99 14.20 -6.02
C GLY A 571 22.95 13.27 -4.80
N VAL A 572 23.88 13.41 -3.86
CA VAL A 572 23.88 12.77 -2.55
C VAL A 572 22.81 13.42 -1.66
N ARG A 573 21.98 12.60 -1.02
CA ARG A 573 20.93 13.05 -0.08
C ARG A 573 20.97 12.35 1.27
N GLY A 574 21.84 11.36 1.42
CA GLY A 574 21.97 10.57 2.64
C GLY A 574 23.29 9.81 2.65
N THR A 575 23.61 9.22 3.80
CA THR A 575 24.87 8.52 4.03
C THR A 575 24.62 7.06 4.44
N PRO A 576 25.48 6.12 4.01
CA PRO A 576 26.56 6.31 3.04
C PRO A 576 26.04 6.34 1.60
N THR A 577 26.62 7.19 0.75
CA THR A 577 26.43 7.14 -0.71
C THR A 577 27.77 6.84 -1.39
N LEU A 578 27.78 5.86 -2.30
CA LEU A 578 28.99 5.39 -2.97
C LEU A 578 29.04 5.78 -4.45
N PHE A 579 30.23 6.10 -4.93
CA PHE A 579 30.57 6.20 -6.35
C PHE A 579 31.76 5.30 -6.66
N ILE A 580 31.62 4.42 -7.65
CA ILE A 580 32.69 3.51 -8.10
C ILE A 580 33.12 3.94 -9.51
N ASN A 581 34.39 4.30 -9.67
CA ASN A 581 34.94 4.88 -10.91
C ASN A 581 34.09 6.05 -11.43
N GLY A 582 33.66 6.92 -10.51
CA GLY A 582 32.87 8.11 -10.80
C GLY A 582 31.39 7.84 -11.08
N LYS A 583 30.92 6.59 -11.11
CA LYS A 583 29.49 6.26 -11.28
C LYS A 583 28.87 5.91 -9.95
N ARG A 584 27.69 6.45 -9.66
CA ARG A 584 26.97 6.15 -8.43
C ARG A 584 26.64 4.66 -8.35
N TYR A 585 26.90 4.05 -7.20
CA TYR A 585 26.52 2.67 -6.92
C TYR A 585 25.14 2.62 -6.28
N SER A 586 24.20 1.92 -6.92
CA SER A 586 22.82 1.73 -6.46
C SER A 586 22.52 0.31 -5.98
N GLY A 587 23.53 -0.56 -5.92
CA GLY A 587 23.37 -1.93 -5.44
C GLY A 587 23.31 -2.05 -3.91
N PRO A 588 23.05 -3.25 -3.37
CA PRO A 588 23.07 -3.49 -1.94
C PRO A 588 24.45 -3.20 -1.33
N LEU A 589 24.48 -2.51 -0.19
CA LEU A 589 25.70 -2.25 0.60
C LEU A 589 26.12 -3.48 1.41
N ALA A 590 26.29 -4.60 0.71
CA ALA A 590 26.79 -5.86 1.25
C ALA A 590 28.13 -6.19 0.60
N GLU A 591 29.01 -6.83 1.36
CA GLU A 591 30.36 -7.18 0.91
C GLU A 591 30.37 -7.97 -0.40
N ALA A 592 29.52 -9.00 -0.52
CA ALA A 592 29.44 -9.81 -1.73
C ALA A 592 29.07 -8.98 -2.97
N SER A 593 28.12 -8.03 -2.82
CA SER A 593 27.64 -7.18 -3.91
C SER A 593 28.69 -6.15 -4.34
N LEU A 594 29.41 -5.56 -3.37
CA LEU A 594 30.48 -4.62 -3.65
C LEU A 594 31.70 -5.32 -4.24
N ALA A 595 32.08 -6.48 -3.70
CA ALA A 595 33.19 -7.27 -4.23
C ALA A 595 32.92 -7.74 -5.67
N ALA A 596 31.72 -8.27 -5.94
CA ALA A 596 31.33 -8.65 -7.30
C ALA A 596 31.39 -7.47 -8.27
N ARG A 597 31.02 -6.27 -7.82
CA ARG A 597 31.12 -5.05 -8.64
C ARG A 597 32.57 -4.61 -8.88
N VAL A 598 33.44 -4.76 -7.88
CA VAL A 598 34.88 -4.49 -8.05
C VAL A 598 35.50 -5.50 -9.01
N GLU A 599 35.19 -6.80 -8.87
CA GLU A 599 35.66 -7.87 -9.77
C GLU A 599 35.26 -7.61 -11.22
N ASP A 600 33.99 -7.27 -11.47
CA ASP A 600 33.45 -6.91 -12.79
C ASP A 600 34.24 -5.76 -13.47
N LEU A 601 34.76 -4.82 -12.68
CA LEU A 601 35.57 -3.70 -13.18
C LEU A 601 37.05 -4.05 -13.39
N LEU A 602 37.54 -5.11 -12.74
CA LEU A 602 38.92 -5.57 -12.86
C LEU A 602 39.13 -6.57 -14.01
N GLY A 603 38.05 -7.18 -14.50
CA GLY A 603 38.06 -8.13 -15.62
C GLY A 603 38.12 -9.57 -15.17
#